data_AF-A0A368FLE5-F1
#
_entry.id   AF-A0A368FLE5-F1
#
_cell.length_a   1.000
_cell.length_b   1.000
_cell.length_c   1.000
_cell.angle_alpha   90.00
_cell.angle_beta   90.00
_cell.angle_gamma   90.00
#
_symmetry.space_group_name_H-M   'P 1'
#
loop_
_entity.id
_entity.type
_entity.pdbx_description
1 polymer ?
#
loop_
_entity_poly.entity_id
_entity_poly.type
_entity_poly.pdbx_seq_one_letter_code
_entity_poly.pdbx_strand_id
1 'polypeptide(L)'
;QFIAIILGLVVLLGVLGVISVVFNVLTWLKLNENKDDSSPAPKIWNVGEQDNTPVLTNLLVLEKEELAAKLKKTPYEEVDEQTVRQSSVMKLRNIKNALFTPIEPVASVLPPLRVNDSKYCPSYGEPDKKYAYQEAASYLLSGLDQTVDPCEDFYAFTCNTYLRNHNATDIGVNRIGTYKDAQDDVNAEIVEALEEVNVSDTKWSETERLVKATLFTCVHHTRARKPIDNSKNVLIEMRDLFGGIPFLNHTLKKDIDFFDIMGKFEQNHAMGTLLGAMVSVDFKNVNKHSLFLSQPYLPMARDFYVFPQHTKMVENRVSLINSVLRSFAEAVLDDPSPYLDLMSRSARDVVKLEMQIAMASWPESELRNYAQQHNPRTLDQLKAAYPAIKWDSYFKALLSSVQGVDMNKQNIILTQPSYFGWLNALFNGGADDKTIANYLLVHLIFEEADFLGGALKTMVQKSDYVPYALRRGKGVTRVGQQLTRSHDDTVEDANIQCLNSMMTYMPFGPGTPSVH
;
A
#
# COMPACT_ATOMS: atom_id res chain seq x y z
N GLN A 1 -38.52 23.11 22.65
CA GLN A 1 -38.38 21.72 22.14
C GLN A 1 -37.05 21.50 21.40
N PHE A 2 -36.65 22.34 20.43
CA PHE A 2 -35.39 22.16 19.67
C PHE A 2 -34.11 22.18 20.53
N ILE A 3 -34.01 23.07 21.52
CA ILE A 3 -32.87 23.15 22.45
C ILE A 3 -32.76 21.91 23.35
N ALA A 4 -33.90 21.33 23.76
CA ALA A 4 -33.93 20.13 24.58
C ALA A 4 -33.46 18.88 23.81
N ILE A 5 -33.70 18.84 22.49
CA ILE A 5 -33.22 17.75 21.61
C ILE A 5 -31.71 17.85 21.42
N ILE A 6 -31.16 19.07 21.26
CA ILE A 6 -29.71 19.28 21.13
C ILE A 6 -28.99 18.94 22.45
N LEU A 7 -29.52 19.36 23.60
CA LEU A 7 -28.98 18.97 24.90
C LEU A 7 -29.06 17.46 25.14
N GLY A 8 -30.16 16.81 24.73
CA GLY A 8 -30.30 15.35 24.78
C GLY A 8 -29.27 14.62 23.94
N LEU A 9 -28.98 15.11 22.72
CA LEU A 9 -27.96 14.54 21.83
C LEU A 9 -26.53 14.73 22.35
N VAL A 10 -26.21 15.90 22.93
CA VAL A 10 -24.89 16.16 23.53
C VAL A 10 -24.66 15.28 24.76
N VAL A 11 -25.69 15.09 25.59
CA VAL A 11 -25.63 14.16 26.74
C VAL A 11 -25.51 12.71 26.27
N LEU A 12 -26.22 12.30 25.22
CA LEU A 12 -26.13 10.95 24.66
C LEU A 12 -24.73 10.67 24.06
N LEU A 13 -24.15 11.64 23.36
CA LEU A 13 -22.79 11.55 22.82
C LEU A 13 -21.73 11.54 23.93
N GLY A 14 -21.92 12.32 24.99
CA GLY A 14 -21.07 12.28 26.18
C GLY A 14 -21.13 10.92 26.89
N VAL A 15 -22.32 10.35 27.04
CA VAL A 15 -22.53 9.02 27.65
C VAL A 15 -21.92 7.91 26.78
N LEU A 16 -22.05 7.97 25.45
CA LEU A 16 -21.41 7.03 24.54
C LEU A 16 -19.87 7.13 24.58
N GLY A 17 -19.33 8.33 24.71
CA GLY A 17 -17.89 8.56 24.91
C GLY A 17 -17.38 7.94 26.21
N VAL A 18 -18.10 8.14 27.32
CA VAL A 18 -17.75 7.56 28.63
C VAL A 18 -17.88 6.03 28.61
N ILE A 19 -18.92 5.48 27.98
CA ILE A 19 -19.08 4.02 27.82
C ILE A 19 -17.92 3.45 27.00
N SER A 20 -17.49 4.12 25.93
CA SER A 20 -16.34 3.69 25.13
C SER A 20 -15.04 3.69 25.95
N VAL A 21 -14.80 4.73 26.76
CA VAL A 21 -13.62 4.79 27.65
C VAL A 21 -13.66 3.69 28.72
N VAL A 22 -14.82 3.47 29.35
CA VAL A 22 -15.00 2.41 30.35
C VAL A 22 -14.80 1.03 29.73
N PHE A 23 -15.33 0.81 28.51
CA PHE A 23 -15.13 -0.45 27.79
C PHE A 23 -13.65 -0.66 27.41
N ASN A 24 -12.94 0.41 27.03
CA ASN A 24 -11.50 0.37 26.76
C ASN A 24 -10.67 0.07 28.02
N VAL A 25 -11.01 0.64 29.17
CA VAL A 25 -10.36 0.36 30.46
C VAL A 25 -10.65 -1.08 30.90
N LEU A 26 -11.89 -1.56 30.76
CA LEU A 26 -12.24 -2.95 31.09
C LEU A 26 -11.57 -3.96 30.15
N THR A 27 -11.42 -3.64 28.86
CA THR A 27 -10.69 -4.49 27.91
C THR A 27 -9.19 -4.50 28.23
N TRP A 28 -8.61 -3.36 28.61
CA TRP A 28 -7.23 -3.25 29.06
C TRP A 28 -6.95 -4.01 30.37
N LEU A 29 -7.85 -3.92 31.35
CA LEU A 29 -7.77 -4.68 32.60
C LEU A 29 -7.88 -6.18 32.34
N LYS A 30 -8.77 -6.60 31.44
CA LYS A 30 -8.99 -8.02 31.12
C LYS A 30 -7.87 -8.65 30.29
N LEU A 31 -7.12 -7.86 29.54
CA LEU A 31 -5.88 -8.28 28.88
C LEU A 31 -4.69 -8.41 29.87
N ASN A 32 -4.81 -7.82 31.07
CA ASN A 32 -3.76 -7.77 32.08
C ASN A 32 -4.01 -8.66 33.32
N GLU A 33 -5.12 -9.40 33.41
CA GLU A 33 -5.42 -10.28 34.56
C GLU A 33 -5.22 -11.79 34.25
N ASN A 34 -4.08 -12.33 34.70
CA ASN A 34 -3.82 -13.69 35.22
C ASN A 34 -2.27 -13.84 35.38
N LYS A 35 -1.63 -14.10 36.53
CA LYS A 35 -2.03 -14.41 37.92
C LYS A 35 -0.89 -14.03 38.89
N ASP A 36 -1.28 -13.67 40.11
CA ASP A 36 -0.49 -13.51 41.34
C ASP A 36 0.31 -14.75 41.79
N ASP A 37 1.44 -14.54 42.48
CA ASP A 37 1.54 -14.93 43.90
C ASP A 37 2.56 -14.09 44.73
N SER A 38 2.05 -13.53 45.84
CA SER A 38 2.67 -13.13 47.14
C SER A 38 4.00 -12.34 47.26
N SER A 39 3.89 -11.05 47.67
CA SER A 39 4.65 -10.19 48.64
C SER A 39 6.18 -10.34 48.92
N PRO A 40 6.88 -9.30 49.46
CA PRO A 40 6.66 -7.84 49.49
C PRO A 40 7.86 -7.02 48.92
N ALA A 41 7.67 -5.72 48.64
CA ALA A 41 8.76 -4.76 48.39
C ALA A 41 9.76 -4.71 49.58
N PRO A 42 11.09 -4.47 49.42
CA PRO A 42 11.58 -3.10 49.17
C PRO A 42 13.06 -2.90 48.62
N LYS A 43 13.44 -1.60 48.46
CA LYS A 43 14.79 -0.95 48.47
C LYS A 43 15.66 -1.02 47.19
N ILE A 44 15.82 0.08 46.44
CA ILE A 44 16.84 1.16 46.59
C ILE A 44 18.26 0.60 46.77
N TRP A 45 19.12 0.67 45.74
CA TRP A 45 20.57 0.91 45.86
C TRP A 45 21.15 1.58 44.60
N ASN A 46 22.07 2.50 44.86
CA ASN A 46 22.81 3.39 43.96
C ASN A 46 24.03 2.72 43.29
N VAL A 47 24.39 3.29 42.13
CA VAL A 47 25.73 3.61 41.58
C VAL A 47 26.85 2.56 41.67
N GLY A 48 27.41 2.23 40.50
CA GLY A 48 28.76 1.71 40.31
C GLY A 48 29.31 2.11 38.93
N GLU A 49 30.42 2.84 38.95
CA GLU A 49 31.11 3.50 37.83
C GLU A 49 32.28 2.62 37.32
N GLN A 50 32.77 2.92 36.10
CA GLN A 50 34.00 2.42 35.41
C GLN A 50 33.92 1.00 34.80
N ASP A 51 34.33 0.75 33.55
CA ASP A 51 35.61 1.12 32.93
C ASP A 51 35.55 1.47 31.43
N ASN A 52 36.45 2.37 31.04
CA ASN A 52 36.77 2.78 29.67
C ASN A 52 37.79 1.81 29.03
N THR A 53 37.62 1.49 27.76
CA THR A 53 38.76 1.35 26.82
C THR A 53 38.29 1.51 25.36
N PRO A 54 39.03 2.26 24.50
CA PRO A 54 38.61 2.56 23.14
C PRO A 54 39.35 1.68 22.13
N VAL A 55 38.64 0.96 21.27
CA VAL A 55 39.25 0.35 20.08
C VAL A 55 38.26 0.38 18.90
N LEU A 56 38.80 0.72 17.72
CA LEU A 56 38.22 0.64 16.38
C LEU A 56 37.36 1.82 15.88
N THR A 57 38.01 2.93 15.57
CA THR A 57 37.46 4.00 14.69
C THR A 57 38.13 4.11 13.32
N ASN A 58 39.15 3.29 12.99
CA ASN A 58 39.96 3.49 11.78
C ASN A 58 39.80 2.44 10.66
N LEU A 59 38.82 1.54 10.72
CA LEU A 59 38.62 0.50 9.69
C LEU A 59 37.53 0.80 8.65
N LEU A 60 36.66 1.79 8.88
CA LEU A 60 35.48 2.05 8.02
C LEU A 60 35.71 3.05 6.88
N VAL A 61 36.84 3.77 6.87
CA VAL A 61 37.11 4.78 5.81
C VAL A 61 37.68 4.13 4.55
N LEU A 62 38.35 2.99 4.67
CA LEU A 62 39.02 2.31 3.54
C LEU A 62 38.04 1.50 2.66
N GLU A 63 36.95 0.96 3.19
CA GLU A 63 35.98 0.17 2.41
C GLU A 63 35.10 1.03 1.48
N LYS A 64 34.84 2.29 1.83
CA LYS A 64 33.93 3.16 1.07
C LYS A 64 34.52 3.57 -0.29
N GLU A 65 35.84 3.72 -0.37
CA GLU A 65 36.53 4.08 -1.62
C GLU A 65 36.75 2.86 -2.53
N GLU A 66 36.98 1.67 -1.96
CA GLU A 66 37.12 0.42 -2.74
C GLU A 66 35.80 -0.03 -3.38
N LEU A 67 34.66 0.16 -2.71
CA LEU A 67 33.34 -0.21 -3.23
C LEU A 67 32.90 0.69 -4.39
N ALA A 68 33.17 2.00 -4.30
CA ALA A 68 32.88 2.97 -5.35
C ALA A 68 33.77 2.76 -6.61
N ALA A 69 34.99 2.24 -6.44
CA ALA A 69 35.87 1.90 -7.54
C ALA A 69 35.49 0.57 -8.22
N LYS A 70 34.92 -0.40 -7.48
CA LYS A 70 34.41 -1.68 -8.04
C LYS A 70 33.13 -1.50 -8.86
N LEU A 71 32.23 -0.60 -8.47
CA LEU A 71 31.00 -0.30 -9.21
C LEU A 71 31.23 0.37 -10.58
N LYS A 72 32.39 1.02 -10.79
CA LYS A 72 32.72 1.67 -12.07
C LYS A 72 33.42 0.76 -13.09
N LYS A 73 33.77 -0.48 -12.74
CA LYS A 73 34.65 -1.33 -13.56
C LYS A 73 34.09 -2.70 -13.94
N THR A 74 32.87 -3.06 -13.57
CA THR A 74 32.27 -4.32 -14.04
C THR A 74 31.86 -4.16 -15.50
N PRO A 75 32.52 -4.83 -16.47
CA PRO A 75 32.05 -4.84 -17.84
C PRO A 75 30.74 -5.65 -17.86
N TYR A 76 29.77 -5.17 -18.63
CA TYR A 76 28.61 -5.94 -19.04
C TYR A 76 29.14 -7.19 -19.76
N GLU A 77 29.17 -8.35 -19.10
CA GLU A 77 29.34 -9.62 -19.80
C GLU A 77 28.08 -9.81 -20.66
N GLU A 78 28.27 -10.03 -21.97
CA GLU A 78 27.22 -10.48 -22.87
C GLU A 78 26.62 -11.77 -22.30
N VAL A 79 25.37 -11.68 -21.82
CA VAL A 79 24.65 -12.82 -21.26
C VAL A 79 23.88 -13.51 -22.38
N ASP A 80 24.14 -14.80 -22.50
CA ASP A 80 23.51 -15.77 -23.39
C ASP A 80 21.96 -15.68 -23.34
N GLU A 81 21.36 -15.38 -24.48
CA GLU A 81 19.93 -15.07 -24.68
C GLU A 81 19.01 -16.30 -24.58
N GLN A 82 19.54 -17.49 -24.29
CA GLN A 82 18.79 -18.74 -24.36
C GLN A 82 18.46 -19.34 -23.00
N THR A 83 17.51 -18.74 -22.26
CA THR A 83 16.59 -19.53 -21.41
C THR A 83 15.32 -18.78 -20.99
N VAL A 84 14.64 -18.11 -21.93
CA VAL A 84 13.23 -17.75 -21.76
C VAL A 84 12.38 -18.95 -22.23
N ARG A 85 12.10 -19.91 -21.35
CA ARG A 85 11.11 -20.96 -21.62
C ARG A 85 9.80 -20.66 -20.90
N GLN A 86 8.82 -20.31 -21.73
CA GLN A 86 7.37 -20.53 -21.65
C GLN A 86 6.76 -20.74 -20.26
N SER A 87 6.03 -19.71 -19.82
CA SER A 87 4.93 -19.82 -18.86
C SER A 87 3.87 -20.77 -19.42
N SER A 88 3.40 -21.70 -18.58
CA SER A 88 2.40 -22.72 -18.89
C SER A 88 0.95 -22.24 -18.72
N VAL A 89 0.69 -20.95 -18.92
CA VAL A 89 -0.66 -20.37 -18.82
C VAL A 89 -1.35 -20.47 -20.18
N MET A 90 -2.60 -20.93 -20.11
CA MET A 90 -3.54 -21.23 -21.20
C MET A 90 -3.42 -20.26 -22.40
N LYS A 91 -2.95 -20.76 -23.55
CA LYS A 91 -3.01 -20.03 -24.83
C LYS A 91 -4.47 -19.83 -25.25
N LEU A 92 -4.93 -18.59 -25.28
CA LEU A 92 -5.96 -17.98 -26.13
C LEU A 92 -5.88 -16.47 -25.81
N ARG A 93 -5.60 -15.53 -26.73
CA ARG A 93 -6.37 -15.20 -27.93
C ARG A 93 -5.47 -14.51 -28.97
N ASN A 94 -5.60 -14.90 -30.23
CA ASN A 94 -5.18 -14.07 -31.36
C ASN A 94 -6.35 -13.11 -31.67
N ILE A 95 -6.45 -11.98 -30.98
CA ILE A 95 -7.35 -10.91 -31.41
C ILE A 95 -6.68 -10.21 -32.59
N LYS A 96 -6.93 -10.69 -33.81
CA LYS A 96 -6.56 -9.93 -35.01
C LYS A 96 -7.33 -8.61 -34.98
N ASN A 97 -6.60 -7.50 -34.97
CA ASN A 97 -7.07 -6.13 -35.15
C ASN A 97 -8.18 -6.05 -36.20
N ALA A 98 -9.44 -6.07 -35.75
CA ALA A 98 -10.57 -5.70 -36.56
C ALA A 98 -10.74 -4.19 -36.43
N LEU A 99 -10.25 -3.45 -37.45
CA LEU A 99 -10.54 -2.03 -37.60
C LEU A 99 -12.05 -1.81 -37.50
N PHE A 100 -12.48 -1.03 -36.51
CA PHE A 100 -13.88 -0.62 -36.37
C PHE A 100 -14.27 0.22 -37.59
N THR A 101 -15.03 -0.40 -38.50
CA THR A 101 -15.69 0.30 -39.58
C THR A 101 -17.03 0.84 -39.06
N PRO A 102 -17.34 2.13 -39.26
CA PRO A 102 -18.64 2.67 -38.86
C PRO A 102 -19.75 1.95 -39.63
N ILE A 103 -20.67 1.32 -38.90
CA ILE A 103 -21.85 0.71 -39.50
C ILE A 103 -22.88 1.82 -39.70
N GLU A 104 -23.22 2.14 -40.95
CA GLU A 104 -24.35 3.02 -41.24
C GLU A 104 -25.66 2.35 -40.76
N PRO A 105 -26.60 3.11 -40.18
CA PRO A 105 -27.85 2.56 -39.68
C PRO A 105 -28.71 2.11 -40.87
N VAL A 106 -28.69 0.81 -41.15
CA VAL A 106 -29.64 0.18 -42.07
C VAL A 106 -31.00 0.20 -41.38
N ALA A 107 -31.97 0.91 -41.95
CA ALA A 107 -33.37 0.79 -41.58
C ALA A 107 -33.83 -0.64 -41.92
N SER A 108 -33.71 -1.56 -40.96
CA SER A 108 -34.15 -2.94 -41.14
C SER A 108 -35.64 -3.05 -40.85
N VAL A 109 -36.39 -3.57 -41.82
CA VAL A 109 -37.70 -4.17 -41.56
C VAL A 109 -37.44 -5.32 -40.57
N LEU A 110 -38.11 -5.31 -39.42
CA LEU A 110 -37.93 -6.33 -38.38
C LEU A 110 -38.14 -7.73 -39.01
N PRO A 111 -37.14 -8.62 -38.97
CA PRO A 111 -37.28 -9.96 -39.53
C PRO A 111 -38.38 -10.74 -38.78
N PRO A 112 -39.00 -11.75 -39.42
CA PRO A 112 -40.05 -12.55 -38.80
C PRO A 112 -39.52 -13.26 -37.55
N LEU A 113 -40.19 -13.02 -36.41
CA LEU A 113 -39.91 -13.65 -35.13
C LEU A 113 -40.16 -15.16 -35.24
N ARG A 114 -39.14 -15.98 -34.96
CA ARG A 114 -39.27 -17.43 -34.81
C ARG A 114 -39.58 -17.77 -33.37
N VAL A 115 -40.45 -18.75 -33.13
CA VAL A 115 -40.78 -19.23 -31.79
C VAL A 115 -39.82 -20.36 -31.40
N ASN A 116 -39.25 -20.31 -30.19
CA ASN A 116 -38.42 -21.38 -29.61
C ASN A 116 -39.05 -21.93 -28.34
N ASP A 117 -38.69 -23.16 -27.99
CA ASP A 117 -39.18 -23.87 -26.80
C ASP A 117 -38.30 -23.60 -25.56
N SER A 118 -37.39 -22.61 -25.61
CA SER A 118 -36.60 -22.25 -24.45
C SER A 118 -37.41 -21.34 -23.53
N LYS A 119 -37.37 -21.64 -22.22
CA LYS A 119 -38.10 -20.91 -21.17
C LYS A 119 -37.87 -19.39 -21.20
N TYR A 120 -36.72 -18.92 -21.70
CA TYR A 120 -36.31 -17.52 -21.62
C TYR A 120 -36.11 -16.82 -22.98
N CYS A 121 -36.10 -17.54 -24.10
CA CYS A 121 -36.11 -16.94 -25.45
C CYS A 121 -37.25 -17.52 -26.28
N PRO A 122 -38.52 -17.27 -25.90
CA PRO A 122 -39.68 -17.84 -26.58
C PRO A 122 -39.81 -17.33 -28.03
N SER A 123 -39.15 -16.21 -28.37
CA SER A 123 -39.00 -15.78 -29.75
C SER A 123 -37.63 -15.17 -30.05
N TYR A 124 -37.10 -15.40 -31.25
CA TYR A 124 -35.79 -14.89 -31.69
C TYR A 124 -35.77 -14.57 -33.20
N GLY A 125 -34.92 -13.63 -33.60
CA GLY A 125 -34.61 -13.33 -35.01
C GLY A 125 -33.46 -14.18 -35.55
N GLU A 126 -33.21 -14.16 -36.86
CA GLU A 126 -32.02 -14.80 -37.45
C GLU A 126 -30.74 -14.20 -36.88
N PRO A 127 -29.86 -14.99 -36.23
CA PRO A 127 -28.62 -14.47 -35.65
C PRO A 127 -27.57 -14.18 -36.75
N ASP A 128 -26.77 -13.12 -36.56
CA ASP A 128 -25.56 -12.92 -37.37
C ASP A 128 -24.56 -14.05 -37.06
N LYS A 129 -24.12 -14.76 -38.10
CA LYS A 129 -23.25 -15.94 -38.00
C LYS A 129 -21.76 -15.60 -38.11
N LYS A 130 -21.38 -14.32 -38.11
CA LYS A 130 -19.97 -13.94 -38.01
C LYS A 130 -19.37 -14.46 -36.70
N TYR A 131 -18.11 -14.86 -36.79
CA TYR A 131 -17.36 -15.44 -35.68
C TYR A 131 -17.45 -14.60 -34.38
N ALA A 132 -17.29 -13.28 -34.48
CA ALA A 132 -17.33 -12.38 -33.32
C ALA A 132 -18.67 -12.46 -32.53
N TYR A 133 -19.81 -12.62 -33.21
CA TYR A 133 -21.11 -12.75 -32.54
C TYR A 133 -21.30 -14.15 -31.94
N GLN A 134 -20.77 -15.19 -32.61
CA GLN A 134 -20.79 -16.56 -32.08
C GLN A 134 -19.93 -16.70 -30.82
N GLU A 135 -18.76 -16.07 -30.83
CA GLU A 135 -17.86 -16.02 -29.68
C GLU A 135 -18.50 -15.26 -28.51
N ALA A 136 -19.04 -14.07 -28.75
CA ALA A 136 -19.74 -13.28 -27.73
C ALA A 136 -20.94 -14.03 -27.13
N ALA A 137 -21.75 -14.69 -27.98
CA ALA A 137 -22.88 -15.51 -27.52
C ALA A 137 -22.41 -16.71 -26.68
N SER A 138 -21.34 -17.39 -27.11
CA SER A 138 -20.77 -18.52 -26.37
C SER A 138 -20.23 -18.09 -25.01
N TYR A 139 -19.58 -16.93 -24.93
CA TYR A 139 -19.10 -16.34 -23.68
C TYR A 139 -20.24 -16.01 -22.72
N LEU A 140 -21.33 -15.40 -23.21
CA LEU A 140 -22.51 -15.14 -22.37
C LEU A 140 -23.13 -16.45 -21.86
N LEU A 141 -23.33 -17.42 -22.75
CA LEU A 141 -23.94 -18.70 -22.42
C LEU A 141 -23.12 -19.52 -21.42
N SER A 142 -21.79 -19.36 -21.38
CA SER A 142 -20.94 -20.07 -20.41
C SER A 142 -21.13 -19.60 -18.98
N GLY A 143 -21.64 -18.38 -18.76
CA GLY A 143 -21.95 -17.84 -17.43
C GLY A 143 -23.38 -18.12 -16.95
N LEU A 144 -24.33 -18.26 -17.89
CA LEU A 144 -25.75 -18.36 -17.57
C LEU A 144 -26.12 -19.66 -16.85
N ASP A 145 -26.95 -19.55 -15.82
CA ASP A 145 -27.65 -20.64 -15.15
C ASP A 145 -29.15 -20.53 -15.41
N GLN A 146 -29.59 -21.20 -16.47
CA GLN A 146 -30.99 -21.17 -16.90
C GLN A 146 -31.93 -21.94 -15.95
N THR A 147 -31.42 -22.57 -14.89
CA THR A 147 -32.29 -23.18 -13.87
C THR A 147 -32.90 -22.14 -12.94
N VAL A 148 -32.31 -20.94 -12.85
CA VAL A 148 -32.77 -19.82 -12.04
C VAL A 148 -33.66 -18.89 -12.87
N ASP A 149 -34.71 -18.34 -12.24
CA ASP A 149 -35.55 -17.32 -12.87
C ASP A 149 -34.84 -15.94 -12.79
N PRO A 150 -34.55 -15.27 -13.92
CA PRO A 150 -33.91 -13.96 -13.92
C PRO A 150 -34.74 -12.86 -13.24
N CYS A 151 -36.06 -13.04 -13.08
CA CYS A 151 -36.92 -12.10 -12.36
C CYS A 151 -36.80 -12.24 -10.83
N GLU A 152 -36.35 -13.39 -10.35
CA GLU A 152 -36.16 -13.67 -8.92
C GLU A 152 -34.73 -13.37 -8.48
N ASP A 153 -33.74 -13.86 -9.23
CA ASP A 153 -32.32 -13.59 -8.98
C ASP A 153 -31.53 -13.49 -10.29
N PHE A 154 -31.47 -12.27 -10.83
CA PHE A 154 -30.74 -11.99 -12.07
C PHE A 154 -29.25 -12.30 -11.94
N TYR A 155 -28.64 -12.08 -10.77
CA TYR A 155 -27.22 -12.35 -10.57
C TYR A 155 -26.93 -13.85 -10.68
N ALA A 156 -27.70 -14.67 -9.96
CA ALA A 156 -27.60 -16.12 -10.03
C ALA A 156 -27.84 -16.64 -11.45
N PHE A 157 -28.86 -16.12 -12.14
CA PHE A 157 -29.12 -16.44 -13.55
C PHE A 157 -27.92 -16.10 -14.45
N THR A 158 -27.23 -14.98 -14.24
CA THR A 158 -26.12 -14.56 -15.11
C THR A 158 -24.74 -15.11 -14.73
N CYS A 159 -24.52 -15.51 -13.48
CA CYS A 159 -23.17 -15.76 -12.96
C CYS A 159 -22.96 -17.13 -12.33
N ASN A 160 -24.00 -17.89 -11.97
CA ASN A 160 -23.82 -19.14 -11.22
C ASN A 160 -22.98 -20.18 -11.97
N THR A 161 -23.11 -20.28 -13.29
CA THR A 161 -22.28 -21.23 -14.05
C THR A 161 -20.81 -20.81 -14.07
N TYR A 162 -20.53 -19.50 -14.17
CA TYR A 162 -19.17 -18.98 -14.02
C TYR A 162 -18.61 -19.31 -12.63
N LEU A 163 -19.35 -19.03 -11.56
CA LEU A 163 -18.93 -19.30 -10.17
C LEU A 163 -18.74 -20.80 -9.88
N ARG A 164 -19.51 -21.68 -10.52
CA ARG A 164 -19.32 -23.14 -10.40
C ARG A 164 -18.05 -23.63 -11.10
N ASN A 165 -17.66 -22.97 -12.19
CA ASN A 165 -16.51 -23.36 -12.99
C ASN A 165 -15.20 -22.69 -12.55
N HIS A 166 -15.27 -21.67 -11.70
CA HIS A 166 -14.12 -20.92 -11.20
C HIS A 166 -14.19 -20.88 -9.68
N ASN A 167 -13.42 -21.74 -9.02
CA ASN A 167 -13.32 -21.76 -7.57
C ASN A 167 -12.08 -20.97 -7.13
N ALA A 168 -12.31 -19.87 -6.41
CA ALA A 168 -11.25 -18.98 -5.94
C ALA A 168 -10.19 -19.74 -5.11
N THR A 169 -10.62 -20.64 -4.23
CA THR A 169 -9.72 -21.43 -3.37
C THR A 169 -8.84 -22.39 -4.17
N ASP A 170 -9.39 -23.03 -5.21
CA ASP A 170 -8.67 -24.03 -6.00
C ASP A 170 -7.60 -23.37 -6.89
N ILE A 171 -7.86 -22.15 -7.34
CA ILE A 171 -6.93 -21.33 -8.14
C ILE A 171 -5.95 -20.60 -7.20
N GLY A 172 -6.18 -20.63 -5.88
CA GLY A 172 -5.39 -19.92 -4.89
C GLY A 172 -5.52 -18.41 -5.04
N VAL A 173 -6.73 -17.90 -5.31
CA VAL A 173 -7.04 -16.47 -5.49
C VAL A 173 -8.02 -15.99 -4.43
N ASN A 174 -7.87 -14.75 -3.96
CA ASN A 174 -8.82 -14.16 -3.01
C ASN A 174 -10.08 -13.59 -3.69
N ARG A 175 -10.03 -13.39 -5.02
CA ARG A 175 -11.16 -12.89 -5.81
C ARG A 175 -11.10 -13.42 -7.23
N ILE A 176 -12.23 -13.95 -7.70
CA ILE A 176 -12.50 -14.24 -9.10
C ILE A 176 -13.39 -13.15 -9.71
N GLY A 177 -13.22 -12.86 -10.99
CA GLY A 177 -14.12 -11.97 -11.71
C GLY A 177 -13.56 -11.49 -13.04
N THR A 178 -14.47 -11.18 -13.96
CA THR A 178 -14.17 -10.85 -15.35
C THR A 178 -13.26 -9.64 -15.55
N TYR A 179 -13.29 -8.66 -14.62
CA TYR A 179 -12.37 -7.51 -14.65
C TYR A 179 -10.92 -7.91 -14.39
N LYS A 180 -10.71 -8.88 -13.50
CA LYS A 180 -9.37 -9.40 -13.22
C LYS A 180 -8.88 -10.19 -14.42
N ASP A 181 -9.70 -11.12 -14.92
CA ASP A 181 -9.35 -11.96 -16.08
C ASP A 181 -8.92 -11.07 -17.27
N ALA A 182 -9.70 -10.03 -17.57
CA ALA A 182 -9.35 -9.07 -18.61
C ALA A 182 -8.06 -8.27 -18.32
N GLN A 183 -7.80 -7.92 -17.06
CA GLN A 183 -6.57 -7.21 -16.68
C GLN A 183 -5.34 -8.12 -16.81
N ASP A 184 -5.46 -9.39 -16.46
CA ASP A 184 -4.38 -10.37 -16.60
C ASP A 184 -4.07 -10.65 -18.08
N ASP A 185 -5.11 -10.73 -18.94
CA ASP A 185 -4.96 -10.83 -20.40
C ASP A 185 -4.22 -9.60 -20.96
N VAL A 186 -4.65 -8.39 -20.62
CA VAL A 186 -3.99 -7.13 -21.04
C VAL A 186 -2.55 -7.07 -20.55
N ASN A 187 -2.31 -7.50 -19.30
CA ASN A 187 -0.97 -7.55 -18.73
C ASN A 187 -0.05 -8.51 -19.50
N ALA A 188 -0.56 -9.69 -19.89
CA ALA A 188 0.18 -10.64 -20.69
C ALA A 188 0.54 -10.06 -22.09
N GLU A 189 -0.41 -9.41 -22.76
CA GLU A 189 -0.17 -8.74 -24.05
C GLU A 189 0.88 -7.63 -23.93
N ILE A 190 0.88 -6.85 -22.85
CA ILE A 190 1.90 -5.83 -22.60
C ILE A 190 3.28 -6.48 -22.43
N VAL A 191 3.39 -7.57 -21.64
CA VAL A 191 4.65 -8.29 -21.45
C VAL A 191 5.18 -8.80 -22.79
N GLU A 192 4.32 -9.41 -23.61
CA GLU A 192 4.66 -9.91 -24.94
C GLU A 192 5.12 -8.79 -25.87
N ALA A 193 4.39 -7.68 -25.94
CA ALA A 193 4.77 -6.52 -26.75
C ALA A 193 6.14 -5.93 -26.35
N LEU A 194 6.45 -5.96 -25.05
CA LEU A 194 7.75 -5.52 -24.55
C LEU A 194 8.88 -6.50 -24.91
N GLU A 195 8.61 -7.76 -25.31
CA GLU A 195 9.66 -8.71 -25.70
C GLU A 195 10.52 -8.19 -26.86
N GLU A 196 9.90 -7.52 -27.84
CA GLU A 196 10.57 -6.99 -29.04
C GLU A 196 11.35 -5.70 -28.78
N VAL A 197 11.11 -5.03 -27.65
CA VAL A 197 11.77 -3.77 -27.30
C VAL A 197 13.24 -4.02 -26.97
N ASN A 198 14.12 -3.35 -27.73
CA ASN A 198 15.55 -3.36 -27.49
C ASN A 198 15.95 -2.12 -26.66
N VAL A 199 16.37 -2.36 -25.42
CA VAL A 199 16.73 -1.33 -24.43
C VAL A 199 17.91 -0.45 -24.85
N SER A 200 18.76 -0.92 -25.77
CA SER A 200 19.94 -0.22 -26.27
C SER A 200 19.69 0.48 -27.62
N ASP A 201 18.56 0.22 -28.27
CA ASP A 201 18.23 0.75 -29.58
C ASP A 201 17.36 2.00 -29.46
N THR A 202 17.93 3.15 -29.84
CA THR A 202 17.25 4.45 -29.79
C THR A 202 16.06 4.58 -30.73
N LYS A 203 15.77 3.60 -31.59
CA LYS A 203 14.54 3.58 -32.40
C LYS A 203 13.28 3.47 -31.53
N TRP A 204 13.39 2.77 -30.39
CA TRP A 204 12.32 2.66 -29.40
C TRP A 204 12.28 3.93 -28.56
N SER A 205 11.11 4.33 -28.07
CA SER A 205 11.02 5.49 -27.18
C SER A 205 11.78 5.24 -25.87
N GLU A 206 12.22 6.33 -25.22
CA GLU A 206 12.86 6.22 -23.91
C GLU A 206 11.94 5.54 -22.89
N THR A 207 10.63 5.81 -22.96
CA THR A 207 9.64 5.19 -22.09
C THR A 207 9.57 3.68 -22.29
N GLU A 208 9.49 3.19 -23.53
CA GLU A 208 9.46 1.74 -23.79
C GLU A 208 10.74 1.05 -23.31
N ARG A 209 11.90 1.65 -23.56
CA ARG A 209 13.18 1.09 -23.12
C ARG A 209 13.27 1.03 -21.59
N LEU A 210 12.82 2.08 -20.89
CA LEU A 210 12.79 2.11 -19.44
C LEU A 210 11.80 1.08 -18.88
N VAL A 211 10.59 1.00 -19.44
CA VAL A 211 9.56 0.03 -19.03
C VAL A 211 10.08 -1.40 -19.21
N LYS A 212 10.65 -1.71 -20.38
CA LYS A 212 11.29 -3.01 -20.65
C LYS A 212 12.38 -3.32 -19.63
N ALA A 213 13.32 -2.40 -19.42
CA ALA A 213 14.43 -2.58 -18.50
C ALA A 213 13.92 -2.85 -17.07
N THR A 214 13.03 -2.00 -16.54
CA THR A 214 12.49 -2.15 -15.19
C THR A 214 11.74 -3.47 -15.01
N LEU A 215 10.89 -3.85 -15.97
CA LEU A 215 10.10 -5.08 -15.90
C LEU A 215 11.01 -6.31 -15.85
N PHE A 216 11.92 -6.41 -16.82
CA PHE A 216 12.76 -7.60 -16.96
C PHE A 216 13.79 -7.69 -15.84
N THR A 217 14.28 -6.56 -15.31
CA THR A 217 15.10 -6.54 -14.09
C THR A 217 14.32 -7.06 -12.89
N CYS A 218 13.06 -6.62 -12.69
CA CYS A 218 12.21 -7.15 -11.61
C CYS A 218 11.98 -8.65 -11.75
N VAL A 219 11.64 -9.13 -12.95
CA VAL A 219 11.40 -10.55 -13.22
C VAL A 219 12.65 -11.38 -12.96
N HIS A 220 13.80 -10.91 -13.45
CA HIS A 220 15.09 -11.55 -13.22
C HIS A 220 15.38 -11.69 -11.72
N HIS A 221 15.24 -10.61 -10.94
CA HIS A 221 15.47 -10.67 -9.49
C HIS A 221 14.47 -11.55 -8.75
N THR A 222 13.22 -11.59 -9.21
CA THR A 222 12.18 -12.44 -8.62
C THR A 222 12.44 -13.93 -8.88
N ARG A 223 13.00 -14.29 -10.05
CA ARG A 223 13.33 -15.67 -10.42
C ARG A 223 14.75 -16.09 -10.00
N ALA A 224 15.58 -15.17 -9.49
CA ALA A 224 16.96 -15.46 -9.14
C ALA A 224 17.05 -16.46 -7.99
N ARG A 225 17.88 -17.52 -8.14
CA ARG A 225 18.15 -18.50 -7.07
C ARG A 225 18.80 -17.87 -5.84
N LYS A 226 19.54 -16.78 -6.05
CA LYS A 226 20.13 -15.93 -5.00
C LYS A 226 19.59 -14.52 -5.21
N PRO A 227 18.45 -14.17 -4.60
CA PRO A 227 17.90 -12.83 -4.72
C PRO A 227 18.90 -11.80 -4.16
N ILE A 228 18.86 -10.59 -4.69
CA ILE A 228 19.60 -9.47 -4.12
C ILE A 228 19.04 -9.19 -2.72
N ASP A 229 19.93 -8.94 -1.77
CA ASP A 229 19.60 -8.51 -0.42
C ASP A 229 20.15 -7.09 -0.20
N ASN A 230 19.24 -6.12 -0.12
CA ASN A 230 19.59 -4.73 0.13
C ASN A 230 19.39 -4.30 1.60
N SER A 231 19.25 -5.26 2.53
CA SER A 231 18.99 -4.97 3.95
C SER A 231 20.07 -4.12 4.59
N LYS A 232 21.34 -4.28 4.18
CA LYS A 232 22.45 -3.43 4.64
C LYS A 232 22.31 -1.97 4.19
N ASN A 233 21.81 -1.72 2.98
CA ASN A 233 21.60 -0.36 2.48
C ASN A 233 20.50 0.34 3.28
N VAL A 234 19.39 -0.36 3.50
CA VAL A 234 18.28 0.14 4.32
C VAL A 234 18.74 0.35 5.77
N LEU A 235 19.55 -0.55 6.34
CA LEU A 235 20.14 -0.38 7.68
C LEU A 235 20.98 0.91 7.78
N ILE A 236 21.80 1.20 6.77
CA ILE A 236 22.62 2.42 6.72
C ILE A 236 21.72 3.65 6.72
N GLU A 237 20.66 3.65 5.89
CA GLU A 237 19.70 4.75 5.84
C GLU A 237 18.98 4.93 7.18
N MET A 238 18.49 3.85 7.79
CA MET A 238 17.88 3.89 9.12
C MET A 238 18.81 4.52 10.16
N ARG A 239 20.09 4.12 10.17
CA ARG A 239 21.09 4.70 11.07
C ARG A 239 21.32 6.19 10.76
N ASP A 240 21.44 6.57 9.50
CA ASP A 240 21.75 7.95 9.13
C ASP A 240 20.58 8.90 9.46
N LEU A 241 19.34 8.42 9.35
CA LEU A 241 18.14 9.18 9.70
C LEU A 241 17.89 9.24 11.21
N PHE A 242 17.96 8.11 11.92
CA PHE A 242 17.56 8.01 13.32
C PHE A 242 18.71 8.04 14.33
N GLY A 243 19.96 7.84 13.88
CA GLY A 243 21.15 7.63 14.72
C GLY A 243 21.25 6.22 15.31
N GLY A 244 20.11 5.57 15.54
CA GLY A 244 20.02 4.20 16.04
C GLY A 244 18.66 3.57 15.73
N ILE A 245 18.59 2.27 15.94
CA ILE A 245 17.44 1.40 15.67
C ILE A 245 16.93 0.84 17.01
N PRO A 246 15.85 1.39 17.59
CA PRO A 246 15.44 1.03 18.95
C PRO A 246 15.02 -0.42 19.13
N PHE A 247 14.40 -1.06 18.12
CA PHE A 247 14.06 -2.49 18.19
C PHE A 247 15.29 -3.42 18.21
N LEU A 248 16.49 -2.89 17.94
CA LEU A 248 17.80 -3.55 18.13
C LEU A 248 18.59 -2.98 19.33
N ASN A 249 17.89 -2.34 20.27
CA ASN A 249 18.45 -1.76 21.49
C ASN A 249 19.50 -0.64 21.26
N HIS A 250 19.51 -0.02 20.09
CA HIS A 250 20.36 1.15 19.84
C HIS A 250 19.67 2.44 20.32
N THR A 251 20.48 3.41 20.73
CA THR A 251 19.99 4.74 21.15
C THR A 251 19.74 5.63 19.94
N LEU A 252 18.62 6.35 19.93
CA LEU A 252 18.34 7.37 18.93
C LEU A 252 19.32 8.53 19.03
N LYS A 253 19.53 9.26 17.93
CA LYS A 253 20.27 10.52 17.98
C LYS A 253 19.59 11.49 18.93
N LYS A 254 20.41 12.26 19.66
CA LYS A 254 19.91 13.33 20.53
C LYS A 254 19.13 14.36 19.70
N ASP A 255 18.05 14.89 20.27
CA ASP A 255 17.23 15.95 19.68
C ASP A 255 16.65 15.55 18.29
N ILE A 256 16.27 14.27 18.14
CA ILE A 256 15.69 13.74 16.91
C ILE A 256 14.49 14.59 16.44
N ASP A 257 14.50 14.93 15.16
CA ASP A 257 13.39 15.64 14.52
C ASP A 257 12.60 14.66 13.65
N PHE A 258 11.54 14.09 14.23
CA PHE A 258 10.65 13.18 13.51
C PHE A 258 9.96 13.85 12.32
N PHE A 259 9.71 15.16 12.35
CA PHE A 259 9.02 15.86 11.27
C PHE A 259 9.93 16.04 10.05
N ASP A 260 11.23 16.30 10.24
CA ASP A 260 12.23 16.25 9.16
C ASP A 260 12.30 14.85 8.51
N ILE A 261 12.34 13.80 9.34
CA ILE A 261 12.38 12.41 8.85
C ILE A 261 11.11 12.07 8.08
N MET A 262 9.94 12.43 8.61
CA MET A 262 8.66 12.18 7.92
C MET A 262 8.59 12.90 6.57
N GLY A 263 9.06 14.15 6.50
CA GLY A 263 9.14 14.87 5.22
C GLY A 263 10.08 14.19 4.22
N LYS A 264 11.25 13.69 4.67
CA LYS A 264 12.19 12.92 3.83
C LYS A 264 11.59 11.60 3.37
N PHE A 265 10.85 10.90 4.22
CA PHE A 265 10.19 9.65 3.87
C PHE A 265 9.11 9.83 2.80
N GLU A 266 8.27 10.86 2.94
CA GLU A 266 7.30 11.19 1.90
C GLU A 266 7.98 11.61 0.59
N GLN A 267 9.08 12.37 0.65
CA GLN A 267 9.78 12.87 -0.54
C GLN A 267 10.62 11.82 -1.26
N ASN A 268 11.30 10.92 -0.53
CA ASN A 268 12.27 9.99 -1.10
C ASN A 268 11.70 8.59 -1.36
N HIS A 269 10.71 8.16 -0.56
CA HIS A 269 10.15 6.80 -0.63
C HIS A 269 8.68 6.77 -1.02
N ALA A 270 8.05 7.95 -1.19
CA ALA A 270 6.59 8.05 -1.35
C ALA A 270 5.82 7.29 -0.26
N MET A 271 6.38 7.20 0.95
CA MET A 271 5.88 6.42 2.07
C MET A 271 5.00 7.25 3.00
N GLY A 272 3.97 6.62 3.57
CA GLY A 272 3.12 7.22 4.59
C GLY A 272 3.79 7.32 5.95
N THR A 273 3.45 8.37 6.69
CA THR A 273 4.00 8.60 8.03
C THR A 273 2.86 8.77 9.05
N LEU A 274 3.03 9.62 10.07
CA LEU A 274 1.93 10.00 10.98
C LEU A 274 1.00 11.06 10.37
N LEU A 275 1.32 11.59 9.19
CA LEU A 275 0.43 12.40 8.38
C LEU A 275 0.71 12.12 6.89
N GLY A 276 -0.14 12.64 6.02
CA GLY A 276 0.07 12.58 4.58
C GLY A 276 -0.06 13.95 3.94
N ALA A 277 0.79 14.23 2.95
CA ALA A 277 0.69 15.38 2.08
C ALA A 277 0.39 14.96 0.63
N MET A 278 -0.46 15.74 -0.04
CA MET A 278 -0.71 15.57 -1.47
C MET A 278 -1.04 16.90 -2.13
N VAL A 279 -0.42 17.17 -3.27
CA VAL A 279 -0.87 18.25 -4.15
C VAL A 279 -1.97 17.70 -5.06
N SER A 280 -3.11 18.37 -5.07
CA SER A 280 -4.23 18.03 -5.95
C SER A 280 -4.96 19.30 -6.40
N VAL A 281 -5.87 19.15 -7.35
CA VAL A 281 -6.75 20.24 -7.81
C VAL A 281 -7.63 20.70 -6.64
N ASP A 282 -7.71 22.02 -6.40
CA ASP A 282 -8.63 22.55 -5.39
C ASP A 282 -10.06 22.43 -5.93
N PHE A 283 -10.87 21.55 -5.36
CA PHE A 283 -12.23 21.33 -5.85
C PHE A 283 -13.15 22.55 -5.69
N LYS A 284 -12.79 23.55 -4.86
CA LYS A 284 -13.49 24.85 -4.81
C LYS A 284 -13.00 25.85 -5.86
N ASN A 285 -11.81 25.63 -6.43
CA ASN A 285 -11.29 26.41 -7.55
C ASN A 285 -10.38 25.52 -8.41
N VAL A 286 -11.00 24.91 -9.42
CA VAL A 286 -10.37 23.90 -10.29
C VAL A 286 -9.22 24.44 -11.15
N ASN A 287 -9.04 25.76 -11.22
CA ASN A 287 -7.97 26.40 -11.97
C ASN A 287 -6.64 26.46 -11.20
N LYS A 288 -6.60 25.97 -9.96
CA LYS A 288 -5.37 25.93 -9.15
C LYS A 288 -5.18 24.59 -8.47
N HIS A 289 -3.93 24.32 -8.12
CA HIS A 289 -3.57 23.22 -7.24
C HIS A 289 -3.45 23.73 -5.81
N SER A 290 -3.66 22.84 -4.84
CA SER A 290 -3.45 23.13 -3.42
C SER A 290 -2.81 21.95 -2.73
N LEU A 291 -2.04 22.24 -1.69
CA LEU A 291 -1.46 21.23 -0.83
C LEU A 291 -2.51 20.80 0.20
N PHE A 292 -2.85 19.52 0.19
CA PHE A 292 -3.73 18.88 1.16
C PHE A 292 -2.88 18.16 2.19
N LEU A 293 -3.21 18.36 3.47
CA LEU A 293 -2.66 17.62 4.59
C LEU A 293 -3.76 16.76 5.21
N SER A 294 -3.50 15.47 5.35
CA SER A 294 -4.47 14.50 5.86
C SER A 294 -3.96 13.64 6.99
N GLN A 295 -4.89 12.98 7.69
CA GLN A 295 -4.58 11.77 8.44
C GLN A 295 -3.87 10.74 7.53
N PRO A 296 -3.06 9.83 8.09
CA PRO A 296 -2.35 8.83 7.30
C PRO A 296 -3.29 7.71 6.83
N TYR A 297 -2.85 7.00 5.79
CA TYR A 297 -3.47 5.74 5.37
C TYR A 297 -2.82 4.58 6.11
N LEU A 298 -3.59 3.98 7.03
CA LEU A 298 -3.14 2.84 7.82
C LEU A 298 -2.94 1.57 6.95
N PRO A 299 -2.03 0.66 7.35
CA PRO A 299 -1.81 -0.61 6.65
C PRO A 299 -3.06 -1.51 6.55
N MET A 300 -3.98 -1.41 7.51
CA MET A 300 -5.29 -2.06 7.45
C MET A 300 -6.42 -1.02 7.47
N ALA A 301 -7.62 -1.43 7.07
CA ALA A 301 -8.81 -0.58 7.21
C ALA A 301 -8.99 -0.16 8.68
N ARG A 302 -9.33 1.11 8.91
CA ARG A 302 -9.53 1.70 10.24
C ARG A 302 -10.39 0.82 11.15
N ASP A 303 -11.48 0.30 10.60
CA ASP A 303 -12.48 -0.49 11.33
C ASP A 303 -11.91 -1.80 11.90
N PHE A 304 -10.86 -2.36 11.28
CA PHE A 304 -10.16 -3.54 11.80
C PHE A 304 -9.36 -3.26 13.07
N TYR A 305 -8.99 -2.01 13.32
CA TYR A 305 -8.34 -1.60 14.56
C TYR A 305 -9.33 -1.18 15.64
N VAL A 306 -10.48 -0.62 15.24
CA VAL A 306 -11.40 0.06 16.16
C VAL A 306 -12.49 -0.89 16.69
N PHE A 307 -12.95 -1.85 15.89
CA PHE A 307 -14.06 -2.70 16.31
C PHE A 307 -13.61 -4.03 16.93
N PRO A 308 -14.15 -4.42 18.11
CA PRO A 308 -13.70 -5.60 18.85
C PRO A 308 -13.77 -6.93 18.09
N GLN A 309 -14.72 -7.10 17.16
CA GLN A 309 -14.85 -8.33 16.36
C GLN A 309 -13.63 -8.59 15.45
N HIS A 310 -12.77 -7.61 15.24
CA HIS A 310 -11.57 -7.73 14.42
C HIS A 310 -10.28 -7.90 15.23
N THR A 311 -10.37 -8.23 16.52
CA THR A 311 -9.20 -8.46 17.41
C THR A 311 -8.18 -9.41 16.77
N LYS A 312 -8.64 -10.45 16.06
CA LYS A 312 -7.73 -11.38 15.38
C LYS A 312 -6.87 -10.74 14.29
N MET A 313 -7.40 -9.74 13.58
CA MET A 313 -6.64 -9.00 12.57
C MET A 313 -5.52 -8.17 13.22
N VAL A 314 -5.80 -7.55 14.37
CA VAL A 314 -4.82 -6.81 15.17
C VAL A 314 -3.72 -7.74 15.69
N GLU A 315 -4.07 -8.91 16.22
CA GLU A 315 -3.10 -9.94 16.63
C GLU A 315 -2.23 -10.42 15.47
N ASN A 316 -2.83 -10.68 14.31
CA ASN A 316 -2.10 -11.08 13.11
C ASN A 316 -1.13 -9.98 12.66
N ARG A 317 -1.53 -8.70 12.74
CA ARG A 317 -0.65 -7.56 12.45
C ARG A 317 0.54 -7.50 13.40
N VAL A 318 0.36 -7.75 14.70
CA VAL A 318 1.47 -7.83 15.68
C VAL A 318 2.42 -8.96 15.31
N SER A 319 1.89 -10.15 15.02
CA SER A 319 2.69 -11.31 14.63
C SER A 319 3.50 -11.03 13.37
N LEU A 320 2.88 -10.41 12.38
CA LEU A 320 3.53 -10.05 11.11
C LEU A 320 4.67 -9.05 11.32
N ILE A 321 4.46 -7.96 12.07
CA ILE A 321 5.52 -6.99 12.35
C ILE A 321 6.68 -7.67 13.10
N ASN A 322 6.39 -8.52 14.08
CA ASN A 322 7.43 -9.26 14.79
C ASN A 322 8.24 -10.18 13.86
N SER A 323 7.58 -10.89 12.94
CA SER A 323 8.26 -11.74 11.94
C SER A 323 9.13 -10.91 10.99
N VAL A 324 8.64 -9.76 10.53
CA VAL A 324 9.39 -8.85 9.65
C VAL A 324 10.62 -8.28 10.36
N LEU A 325 10.48 -7.83 11.61
CA LEU A 325 11.60 -7.35 12.41
C LEU A 325 12.66 -8.43 12.62
N ARG A 326 12.25 -9.67 12.91
CA ARG A 326 13.16 -10.82 13.05
C ARG A 326 13.89 -11.11 11.74
N SER A 327 13.17 -11.19 10.63
CA SER A 327 13.76 -11.46 9.32
C SER A 327 14.74 -10.35 8.91
N PHE A 328 14.43 -9.09 9.23
CA PHE A 328 15.35 -7.98 9.01
C PHE A 328 16.58 -8.09 9.90
N ALA A 329 16.42 -8.43 11.18
CA ALA A 329 17.53 -8.63 12.11
C ALA A 329 18.45 -9.77 11.67
N GLU A 330 17.90 -10.89 11.20
CA GLU A 330 18.65 -12.02 10.63
C GLU A 330 19.47 -11.64 9.38
N ALA A 331 18.96 -10.70 8.57
CA ALA A 331 19.65 -10.23 7.38
C ALA A 331 20.83 -9.28 7.69
N VAL A 332 20.81 -8.61 8.86
CA VAL A 332 21.77 -7.53 9.18
C VAL A 332 22.67 -7.82 10.39
N LEU A 333 22.39 -8.86 11.17
CA LEU A 333 23.15 -9.25 12.36
C LEU A 333 23.66 -10.68 12.26
N ASP A 334 24.81 -10.96 12.88
CA ASP A 334 25.32 -12.32 13.01
C ASP A 334 24.50 -13.16 14.01
N ASP A 335 23.99 -12.53 15.08
CA ASP A 335 23.11 -13.17 16.07
C ASP A 335 21.98 -12.21 16.51
N PRO A 336 20.73 -12.43 16.06
CA PRO A 336 19.58 -11.64 16.47
C PRO A 336 18.95 -12.08 17.80
N SER A 337 19.38 -13.21 18.38
CA SER A 337 18.79 -13.84 19.57
C SER A 337 18.64 -12.89 20.78
N PRO A 338 19.62 -12.02 21.09
CA PRO A 338 19.52 -11.08 22.21
C PRO A 338 18.37 -10.08 22.10
N TYR A 339 17.84 -9.85 20.89
CA TYR A 339 16.86 -8.80 20.60
C TYR A 339 15.43 -9.31 20.40
N LEU A 340 15.20 -10.63 20.40
CA LEU A 340 13.90 -11.24 20.06
C LEU A 340 12.74 -10.74 20.94
N ASP A 341 12.96 -10.61 22.24
CA ASP A 341 11.95 -10.09 23.18
C ASP A 341 11.66 -8.61 22.97
N LEU A 342 12.69 -7.83 22.64
CA LEU A 342 12.57 -6.41 22.35
C LEU A 342 11.81 -6.18 21.04
N MET A 343 12.07 -6.96 20.00
CA MET A 343 11.32 -6.91 18.73
C MET A 343 9.85 -7.29 18.94
N SER A 344 9.56 -8.31 19.76
CA SER A 344 8.18 -8.70 20.11
C SER A 344 7.43 -7.61 20.89
N ARG A 345 8.10 -6.91 21.82
CA ARG A 345 7.53 -5.72 22.49
C ARG A 345 7.32 -4.57 21.51
N SER A 346 8.34 -4.25 20.70
CA SER A 346 8.28 -3.17 19.71
C SER A 346 7.16 -3.37 18.71
N ALA A 347 6.92 -4.60 18.25
CA ALA A 347 5.80 -4.93 17.37
C ALA A 347 4.44 -4.60 18.01
N ARG A 348 4.25 -4.92 19.30
CA ARG A 348 3.02 -4.57 20.04
C ARG A 348 2.87 -3.07 20.21
N ASP A 349 3.95 -2.36 20.53
CA ASP A 349 3.92 -0.91 20.72
C ASP A 349 3.60 -0.17 19.41
N VAL A 350 4.16 -0.63 18.29
CA VAL A 350 3.84 -0.12 16.94
C VAL A 350 2.37 -0.35 16.60
N VAL A 351 1.82 -1.54 16.81
CA VAL A 351 0.38 -1.79 16.54
C VAL A 351 -0.52 -0.99 17.47
N LYS A 352 -0.12 -0.80 18.74
CA LYS A 352 -0.85 0.06 19.67
C LYS A 352 -0.89 1.50 19.18
N LEU A 353 0.20 2.01 18.62
CA LEU A 353 0.22 3.32 17.98
C LEU A 353 -0.68 3.35 16.73
N GLU A 354 -0.64 2.32 15.86
CA GLU A 354 -1.56 2.17 14.72
C GLU A 354 -3.04 2.24 15.17
N MET A 355 -3.39 1.58 16.29
CA MET A 355 -4.74 1.65 16.86
C MET A 355 -5.11 3.05 17.35
N GLN A 356 -4.20 3.76 18.01
CA GLN A 356 -4.46 5.14 18.46
C GLN A 356 -4.68 6.08 17.27
N ILE A 357 -3.86 5.95 16.21
CA ILE A 357 -4.04 6.66 14.94
C ILE A 357 -5.41 6.34 14.35
N ALA A 358 -5.83 5.08 14.34
CA ALA A 358 -7.12 4.66 13.82
C ALA A 358 -8.29 5.29 14.60
N MET A 359 -8.20 5.31 15.94
CA MET A 359 -9.22 5.91 16.80
C MET A 359 -9.33 7.43 16.58
N ALA A 360 -8.20 8.12 16.40
CA ALA A 360 -8.16 9.56 16.15
C ALA A 360 -8.57 9.96 14.72
N SER A 361 -8.48 9.03 13.78
CA SER A 361 -8.81 9.20 12.37
C SER A 361 -10.32 9.22 12.14
N TRP A 362 -10.77 9.99 11.13
CA TRP A 362 -12.17 9.97 10.69
C TRP A 362 -12.53 8.63 10.04
N PRO A 363 -13.76 8.11 10.25
CA PRO A 363 -14.28 6.95 9.54
C PRO A 363 -14.53 7.25 8.04
N GLU A 364 -14.65 6.19 7.25
CA GLU A 364 -14.83 6.28 5.79
C GLU A 364 -16.07 7.09 5.38
N SER A 365 -17.16 6.99 6.16
CA SER A 365 -18.40 7.73 5.92
C SER A 365 -18.22 9.24 5.99
N GLU A 366 -17.45 9.74 6.97
CA GLU A 366 -17.14 11.16 7.13
C GLU A 366 -16.20 11.65 6.03
N LEU A 367 -15.28 10.79 5.58
CA LEU A 367 -14.33 11.09 4.51
C LEU A 367 -14.99 11.19 3.12
N ARG A 368 -16.30 10.96 3.00
CA ARG A 368 -17.09 11.26 1.79
C ARG A 368 -17.65 12.69 1.80
N ASN A 369 -17.62 13.38 2.94
CA ASN A 369 -18.05 14.77 3.03
C ASN A 369 -16.91 15.71 2.65
N TYR A 370 -16.76 15.97 1.35
CA TYR A 370 -15.68 16.82 0.83
C TYR A 370 -15.73 18.25 1.38
N ALA A 371 -16.92 18.80 1.64
CA ALA A 371 -17.06 20.15 2.16
C ALA A 371 -16.41 20.30 3.54
N GLN A 372 -16.55 19.30 4.42
CA GLN A 372 -15.92 19.29 5.75
C GLN A 372 -14.40 19.09 5.71
N GLN A 373 -13.88 18.53 4.60
CA GLN A 373 -12.44 18.35 4.41
C GLN A 373 -11.73 19.61 3.88
N HIS A 374 -12.46 20.66 3.53
CA HIS A 374 -11.86 21.89 3.00
C HIS A 374 -11.71 22.94 4.09
N ASN A 375 -10.63 22.81 4.86
CA ASN A 375 -10.24 23.76 5.91
C ASN A 375 -8.94 24.48 5.51
N PRO A 376 -9.01 25.55 4.71
CA PRO A 376 -7.83 26.29 4.31
C PRO A 376 -7.19 27.01 5.50
N ARG A 377 -5.86 26.92 5.59
CA ARG A 377 -5.02 27.51 6.64
C ARG A 377 -3.75 28.09 6.03
N THR A 378 -3.26 29.18 6.60
CA THR A 378 -1.88 29.64 6.37
C THR A 378 -0.92 28.83 7.24
N LEU A 379 0.37 28.86 6.90
CA LEU A 379 1.40 28.23 7.71
C LEU A 379 1.43 28.78 9.16
N ASP A 380 1.28 30.09 9.33
CA ASP A 380 1.23 30.71 10.67
C ASP A 380 0.03 30.23 11.49
N GLN A 381 -1.13 30.04 10.86
CA GLN A 381 -2.31 29.48 11.52
C GLN A 381 -2.10 28.04 11.94
N LEU A 382 -1.41 27.22 11.13
CA LEU A 382 -1.06 25.84 11.50
C LEU A 382 -0.09 25.80 12.67
N LYS A 383 0.96 26.65 12.66
CA LYS A 383 1.92 26.77 13.76
C LYS A 383 1.25 27.20 15.06
N ALA A 384 0.31 28.15 15.00
CA ALA A 384 -0.43 28.61 16.16
C ALA A 384 -1.39 27.54 16.71
N ALA A 385 -2.09 26.81 15.84
CA ALA A 385 -3.07 25.80 16.25
C ALA A 385 -2.44 24.48 16.71
N TYR A 386 -1.30 24.10 16.11
CA TYR A 386 -0.62 22.82 16.33
C TYR A 386 0.89 23.03 16.56
N PRO A 387 1.29 23.66 17.68
CA PRO A 387 2.66 24.11 17.90
C PRO A 387 3.69 22.98 18.14
N ALA A 388 3.25 21.78 18.53
CA ALA A 388 4.13 20.63 18.71
C ALA A 388 4.52 19.98 17.36
N ILE A 389 3.80 20.29 16.29
CA ILE A 389 4.15 19.87 14.93
C ILE A 389 5.19 20.84 14.39
N LYS A 390 6.39 20.33 14.10
CA LYS A 390 7.50 21.14 13.54
C LYS A 390 7.29 21.38 12.04
N TRP A 391 6.28 22.18 11.70
CA TRP A 391 5.83 22.42 10.32
C TRP A 391 6.95 22.87 9.38
N ASP A 392 7.82 23.79 9.81
CA ASP A 392 8.94 24.26 8.98
C ASP A 392 9.91 23.13 8.64
N SER A 393 10.19 22.26 9.62
CA SER A 393 11.07 21.11 9.45
C SER A 393 10.47 20.11 8.46
N TYR A 394 9.19 19.77 8.66
CA TYR A 394 8.44 18.89 7.77
C TYR A 394 8.42 19.41 6.33
N PHE A 395 7.98 20.65 6.11
CA PHE A 395 7.85 21.17 4.75
C PHE A 395 9.19 21.39 4.06
N LYS A 396 10.23 21.79 4.79
CA LYS A 396 11.58 21.91 4.24
C LYS A 396 12.09 20.55 3.73
N ALA A 397 11.85 19.48 4.49
CA ALA A 397 12.25 18.13 4.12
C ALA A 397 11.40 17.60 2.94
N LEU A 398 10.07 17.72 3.05
CA LEU A 398 9.12 17.28 2.03
C LEU A 398 9.38 17.96 0.68
N LEU A 399 9.68 19.25 0.66
CA LEU A 399 9.86 20.02 -0.57
C LEU A 399 11.34 20.13 -0.99
N SER A 400 12.22 19.29 -0.46
CA SER A 400 13.66 19.39 -0.70
C SER A 400 14.08 19.24 -2.18
N SER A 401 13.25 18.60 -3.00
CA SER A 401 13.46 18.46 -4.46
C SER A 401 12.85 19.59 -5.29
N VAL A 402 12.07 20.49 -4.66
CA VAL A 402 11.32 21.55 -5.34
C VAL A 402 11.91 22.92 -5.00
N GLN A 403 12.29 23.68 -6.02
CA GLN A 403 12.87 25.01 -5.84
C GLN A 403 11.80 26.11 -5.83
N GLY A 404 12.06 27.18 -5.06
CA GLY A 404 11.28 28.43 -5.13
C GLY A 404 9.93 28.43 -4.41
N VAL A 405 9.64 27.42 -3.59
CA VAL A 405 8.38 27.36 -2.82
C VAL A 405 8.53 28.07 -1.48
N ASP A 406 7.76 29.15 -1.31
CA ASP A 406 7.59 29.82 -0.02
C ASP A 406 6.25 29.41 0.61
N MET A 407 6.32 28.52 1.59
CA MET A 407 5.13 27.96 2.26
C MET A 407 4.32 29.01 3.04
N ASN A 408 4.92 30.15 3.42
CA ASN A 408 4.18 31.22 4.09
C ASN A 408 3.19 31.92 3.15
N LYS A 409 3.39 31.79 1.83
CA LYS A 409 2.52 32.35 0.79
C LYS A 409 1.49 31.35 0.27
N GLN A 410 1.54 30.09 0.71
CA GLN A 410 0.63 29.06 0.26
C GLN A 410 -0.58 28.92 1.18
N ASN A 411 -1.74 28.62 0.59
CA ASN A 411 -2.89 28.15 1.34
C ASN A 411 -2.84 26.62 1.39
N ILE A 412 -2.83 26.07 2.60
CA ILE A 412 -2.76 24.65 2.88
C ILE A 412 -4.15 24.18 3.30
N ILE A 413 -4.66 23.12 2.69
CA ILE A 413 -5.98 22.56 3.02
C ILE A 413 -5.78 21.44 4.05
N LEU A 414 -6.25 21.66 5.28
CA LEU A 414 -6.20 20.67 6.34
C LEU A 414 -7.47 19.80 6.29
N THR A 415 -7.35 18.53 5.90
CA THR A 415 -8.55 17.72 5.63
C THR A 415 -9.25 17.22 6.88
N GLN A 416 -8.53 16.89 7.95
CA GLN A 416 -9.13 16.44 9.22
C GLN A 416 -8.56 17.20 10.42
N PRO A 417 -9.02 18.43 10.72
CA PRO A 417 -8.46 19.25 11.79
C PRO A 417 -8.41 18.58 13.17
N SER A 418 -9.37 17.71 13.49
CA SER A 418 -9.39 16.97 14.78
C SER A 418 -8.25 15.95 14.89
N TYR A 419 -7.89 15.28 13.78
CA TYR A 419 -6.75 14.37 13.74
C TYR A 419 -5.44 15.10 14.04
N PHE A 420 -5.24 16.27 13.43
CA PHE A 420 -4.06 17.09 13.70
C PHE A 420 -4.03 17.65 15.13
N GLY A 421 -5.19 17.84 15.76
CA GLY A 421 -5.29 18.12 17.19
C GLY A 421 -4.76 16.98 18.05
N TRP A 422 -5.14 15.74 17.72
CA TRP A 422 -4.61 14.53 18.38
C TRP A 422 -3.11 14.35 18.13
N LEU A 423 -2.65 14.52 16.89
CA LEU A 423 -1.23 14.41 16.53
C LEU A 423 -0.38 15.44 17.29
N ASN A 424 -0.86 16.67 17.40
CA ASN A 424 -0.22 17.70 18.21
C ASN A 424 -0.15 17.29 19.69
N ALA A 425 -1.23 16.72 20.23
CA ALA A 425 -1.25 16.24 21.62
C ALA A 425 -0.29 15.05 21.84
N LEU A 426 -0.13 14.15 20.87
CA LEU A 426 0.81 13.04 20.92
C LEU A 426 2.24 13.56 21.14
N PHE A 427 2.69 14.51 20.32
CA PHE A 427 4.04 15.08 20.44
C PHE A 427 4.21 16.03 21.62
N ASN A 428 3.15 16.73 22.05
CA ASN A 428 3.21 17.58 23.24
C ASN A 428 3.19 16.76 24.55
N GLY A 429 2.56 15.59 24.54
CA GLY A 429 2.36 14.73 25.71
C GLY A 429 3.56 13.85 26.07
N GLY A 430 4.69 13.98 25.37
CA GLY A 430 5.87 13.14 25.59
C GLY A 430 5.68 11.72 25.08
N ALA A 431 5.20 11.56 23.83
CA ALA A 431 5.20 10.26 23.16
C ALA A 431 6.56 9.58 23.28
N ASP A 432 6.56 8.25 23.42
CA ASP A 432 7.81 7.49 23.45
C ASP A 432 8.49 7.55 22.08
N ASP A 433 9.57 8.30 22.00
CA ASP A 433 10.39 8.48 20.79
C ASP A 433 10.80 7.14 20.17
N LYS A 434 11.03 6.10 21.00
CA LYS A 434 11.37 4.77 20.49
C LYS A 434 10.21 4.13 19.74
N THR A 435 9.00 4.28 20.26
CA THR A 435 7.77 3.81 19.59
C THR A 435 7.52 4.55 18.28
N ILE A 436 7.69 5.88 18.26
CA ILE A 436 7.55 6.67 17.01
C ILE A 436 8.61 6.27 15.98
N ALA A 437 9.87 6.13 16.40
CA ALA A 437 10.94 5.67 15.52
C ALA A 437 10.67 4.27 14.97
N ASN A 438 10.32 3.31 15.83
CA ASN A 438 10.02 1.95 15.41
C ASN A 438 8.82 1.89 14.44
N TYR A 439 7.79 2.72 14.63
CA TYR A 439 6.67 2.81 13.69
C TYR A 439 7.14 3.22 12.28
N LEU A 440 7.94 4.29 12.20
CA LEU A 440 8.48 4.80 10.95
C LEU A 440 9.46 3.81 10.29
N LEU A 441 10.32 3.17 11.07
CA LEU A 441 11.28 2.16 10.60
C LEU A 441 10.58 0.89 10.09
N VAL A 442 9.55 0.42 10.81
CA VAL A 442 8.76 -0.74 10.37
C VAL A 442 8.08 -0.42 9.04
N HIS A 443 7.46 0.75 8.91
CA HIS A 443 6.83 1.15 7.64
C HIS A 443 7.88 1.21 6.52
N LEU A 444 9.09 1.72 6.78
CA LEU A 444 10.17 1.71 5.79
C LEU A 444 10.49 0.29 5.31
N ILE A 445 10.62 -0.69 6.21
CA ILE A 445 10.90 -2.08 5.84
C ILE A 445 9.78 -2.64 4.95
N PHE A 446 8.53 -2.35 5.27
CA PHE A 446 7.41 -2.86 4.48
C PHE A 446 7.31 -2.18 3.11
N GLU A 447 7.46 -0.86 3.02
CA GLU A 447 7.37 -0.13 1.75
C GLU A 447 8.57 -0.44 0.83
N GLU A 448 9.74 -0.73 1.40
CA GLU A 448 10.96 -1.11 0.67
C GLU A 448 11.08 -2.64 0.47
N ALA A 449 10.06 -3.43 0.77
CA ALA A 449 10.17 -4.89 0.74
C ALA A 449 10.59 -5.44 -0.63
N ASP A 450 10.07 -4.86 -1.72
CA ASP A 450 10.46 -5.24 -3.09
C ASP A 450 11.94 -4.94 -3.38
N PHE A 451 12.47 -3.83 -2.83
CA PHE A 451 13.87 -3.44 -2.94
C PHE A 451 14.77 -4.30 -2.05
N LEU A 452 14.34 -4.61 -0.83
CA LEU A 452 15.05 -5.46 0.14
C LEU A 452 15.26 -6.87 -0.41
N GLY A 453 14.27 -7.42 -1.11
CA GLY A 453 14.36 -8.73 -1.75
C GLY A 453 14.25 -9.91 -0.77
N GLY A 454 14.62 -11.10 -1.24
CA GLY A 454 14.77 -12.31 -0.43
C GLY A 454 13.55 -12.69 0.42
N ALA A 455 13.82 -13.10 1.67
CA ALA A 455 12.81 -13.55 2.63
C ALA A 455 11.86 -12.43 3.06
N LEU A 456 12.36 -11.20 3.17
CA LEU A 456 11.57 -10.02 3.53
C LEU A 456 10.51 -9.71 2.48
N LYS A 457 10.93 -9.61 1.20
CA LYS A 457 10.00 -9.48 0.06
C LYS A 457 8.92 -10.55 0.12
N THR A 458 9.33 -11.81 0.21
CA THR A 458 8.41 -12.96 0.21
C THR A 458 7.42 -12.90 1.38
N MET A 459 7.88 -12.53 2.57
CA MET A 459 7.03 -12.43 3.75
C MET A 459 6.02 -11.29 3.66
N VAL A 460 6.47 -10.10 3.25
CA VAL A 460 5.61 -8.93 3.09
C VAL A 460 4.57 -9.17 2.02
N GLN A 461 4.98 -9.78 0.91
CA GLN A 461 4.09 -10.22 -0.15
C GLN A 461 3.01 -11.14 0.41
N LYS A 462 3.39 -12.27 1.05
CA LYS A 462 2.47 -13.25 1.67
C LYS A 462 1.54 -12.71 2.74
N SER A 463 1.73 -11.46 3.16
CA SER A 463 0.92 -10.80 4.18
C SER A 463 -0.18 -9.89 3.61
N ASP A 464 -0.36 -9.89 2.29
CA ASP A 464 -1.28 -9.03 1.55
C ASP A 464 -1.07 -7.54 1.86
N TYR A 465 0.18 -7.18 2.15
CA TYR A 465 0.53 -5.80 2.45
C TYR A 465 0.34 -4.94 1.22
N VAL A 466 -0.49 -3.90 1.35
CA VAL A 466 -0.72 -2.93 0.29
C VAL A 466 0.26 -1.76 0.49
N PRO A 467 1.19 -1.48 -0.45
CA PRO A 467 2.06 -0.31 -0.42
C PRO A 467 1.29 1.00 -0.24
N TYR A 468 1.88 1.98 0.44
CA TYR A 468 1.24 3.24 0.76
C TYR A 468 0.72 3.99 -0.47
N ALA A 469 1.48 3.96 -1.58
CA ALA A 469 1.06 4.55 -2.85
C ALA A 469 -0.30 4.01 -3.33
N LEU A 470 -0.59 2.74 -3.05
CA LEU A 470 -1.83 2.04 -3.43
C LEU A 470 -2.94 2.08 -2.38
N ARG A 471 -2.64 2.50 -1.15
CA ARG A 471 -3.69 2.72 -0.12
C ARG A 471 -4.57 3.93 -0.44
N ARG A 472 -4.14 4.75 -1.40
CA ARG A 472 -4.83 5.96 -1.84
C ARG A 472 -6.10 5.60 -2.61
N GLY A 473 -7.19 6.27 -2.27
CA GLY A 473 -8.46 6.12 -2.99
C GLY A 473 -9.62 6.87 -2.33
N LYS A 474 -9.66 8.21 -2.46
CA LYS A 474 -10.81 9.07 -2.09
C LYS A 474 -10.88 10.28 -3.03
N GLY A 475 -12.08 10.73 -3.44
CA GLY A 475 -12.31 11.77 -4.45
C GLY A 475 -13.16 11.31 -5.64
N VAL A 476 -13.59 12.27 -6.48
CA VAL A 476 -14.35 12.04 -7.73
C VAL A 476 -13.50 11.43 -8.86
N THR A 477 -12.21 11.72 -8.88
CA THR A 477 -11.23 11.11 -9.80
C THR A 477 -10.48 10.01 -9.05
N ARG A 478 -11.14 8.86 -8.86
CA ARG A 478 -10.49 7.69 -8.27
C ARG A 478 -9.46 7.12 -9.25
N VAL A 479 -8.18 7.28 -8.95
CA VAL A 479 -7.12 6.43 -9.48
C VAL A 479 -6.51 5.69 -8.29
N GLY A 480 -7.21 4.65 -7.85
CA GLY A 480 -6.72 3.70 -6.86
C GLY A 480 -7.20 2.36 -7.35
N GLN A 481 -6.30 1.60 -7.99
CA GLN A 481 -6.62 0.31 -8.59
C GLN A 481 -7.22 -0.60 -7.52
N GLN A 482 -8.54 -0.82 -7.58
CA GLN A 482 -9.24 -1.77 -6.71
C GLN A 482 -8.78 -3.22 -6.94
N LEU A 483 -7.96 -3.46 -7.97
CA LEU A 483 -7.56 -4.79 -8.44
C LEU A 483 -6.25 -5.29 -7.82
N THR A 484 -5.42 -4.44 -7.21
CA THR A 484 -4.14 -4.85 -6.58
C THR A 484 -4.29 -5.44 -5.17
N ARG A 485 -5.52 -5.53 -4.63
CA ARG A 485 -5.79 -6.11 -3.30
C ARG A 485 -5.79 -7.65 -3.26
N SER A 486 -5.53 -8.31 -4.40
CA SER A 486 -5.48 -9.77 -4.48
C SER A 486 -4.02 -10.20 -4.61
N HIS A 487 -3.42 -10.64 -3.50
CA HIS A 487 -2.03 -11.10 -3.48
C HIS A 487 -1.88 -12.54 -3.98
N ASP A 488 -2.96 -13.30 -4.09
CA ASP A 488 -2.82 -14.76 -4.19
C ASP A 488 -2.73 -15.24 -5.67
N ASP A 489 -2.98 -14.35 -6.63
CA ASP A 489 -3.23 -14.74 -8.03
C ASP A 489 -2.00 -14.89 -8.93
N THR A 490 -0.77 -14.77 -8.42
CA THR A 490 0.44 -14.83 -9.26
C THR A 490 1.64 -15.49 -8.58
N VAL A 491 1.46 -16.44 -7.67
CA VAL A 491 2.61 -17.15 -7.06
C VAL A 491 3.51 -17.82 -8.13
N GLU A 492 3.01 -18.03 -9.36
CA GLU A 492 3.80 -18.64 -10.44
C GLU A 492 4.29 -17.67 -11.55
N ASP A 493 3.61 -16.55 -11.83
CA ASP A 493 4.04 -15.64 -12.92
C ASP A 493 4.66 -14.33 -12.43
N ALA A 494 5.99 -14.37 -12.26
CA ALA A 494 6.80 -13.19 -11.97
C ALA A 494 6.60 -12.03 -12.95
N ASN A 495 6.19 -12.28 -14.21
CA ASN A 495 5.95 -11.21 -15.19
C ASN A 495 4.73 -10.37 -14.78
N ILE A 496 3.62 -11.02 -14.43
CA ILE A 496 2.38 -10.34 -14.02
C ILE A 496 2.59 -9.63 -12.69
N GLN A 497 3.28 -10.28 -11.75
CA GLN A 497 3.63 -9.67 -10.46
C GLN A 497 4.45 -8.38 -10.66
N CYS A 498 5.53 -8.45 -11.45
CA CYS A 498 6.38 -7.30 -11.70
C CYS A 498 5.69 -6.21 -12.51
N LEU A 499 4.83 -6.58 -13.47
CA LEU A 499 4.05 -5.60 -14.23
C LEU A 499 3.04 -4.86 -13.33
N ASN A 500 2.38 -5.57 -12.41
CA ASN A 500 1.49 -4.94 -11.42
C ASN A 500 2.24 -3.97 -10.50
N SER A 501 3.42 -4.36 -9.98
CA SER A 501 4.29 -3.44 -9.23
C SER A 501 4.71 -2.24 -10.10
N MET A 502 5.05 -2.45 -11.37
CA MET A 502 5.39 -1.36 -12.27
C MET A 502 4.24 -0.42 -12.57
N MET A 503 3.02 -0.91 -12.79
CA MET A 503 1.84 -0.06 -12.99
C MET A 503 1.55 0.82 -11.77
N THR A 504 2.03 0.44 -10.59
CA THR A 504 1.94 1.25 -9.37
C THR A 504 2.86 2.48 -9.44
N TYR A 505 4.12 2.28 -9.83
CA TYR A 505 5.15 3.32 -9.82
C TYR A 505 5.27 4.09 -11.14
N MET A 506 4.90 3.45 -12.25
CA MET A 506 4.96 3.97 -13.62
C MET A 506 3.63 3.73 -14.36
N PRO A 507 2.49 4.27 -13.87
CA PRO A 507 1.16 3.92 -14.38
C PRO A 507 0.93 4.22 -15.86
N PHE A 508 1.69 5.14 -16.44
CA PHE A 508 1.58 5.52 -17.86
C PHE A 508 2.59 4.82 -18.77
N GLY A 509 3.63 4.20 -18.20
CA GLY A 509 4.69 3.56 -18.98
C GLY A 509 4.16 2.35 -19.78
N PRO A 510 3.53 1.36 -19.14
CA PRO A 510 2.99 0.18 -19.81
C PRO A 510 1.94 0.46 -20.90
N GLY A 511 1.35 1.66 -20.93
CA GLY A 511 0.38 2.07 -21.96
C GLY A 511 1.00 2.65 -23.24
N THR A 512 2.32 2.85 -23.30
CA THR A 512 2.99 3.40 -24.50
C THR A 512 3.26 2.41 -25.65
N PRO A 513 3.47 1.09 -25.45
CA PRO A 513 3.76 0.16 -26.55
C PRO A 513 2.65 0.02 -27.61
N SER A 514 1.47 0.61 -27.37
CA SER A 514 0.27 0.46 -28.20
C SER A 514 0.23 1.31 -29.48
N VAL A 515 1.29 2.05 -29.83
CA VAL A 515 1.22 3.13 -30.83
C VAL A 515 2.02 2.86 -32.12
N HIS A 516 2.55 1.66 -32.36
CA HIS A 516 3.27 1.34 -33.60
C HIS A 516 2.61 0.25 -34.45
#